data_AF-A0A927M3B3-F1
#
_entry.id   AF-A0A927M3B3-F1
#
_cell.length_a   1.000
_cell.length_b   1.000
_cell.length_c   1.000
_cell.angle_alpha   90.00
_cell.angle_beta   90.00
_cell.angle_gamma   90.00
#
_symmetry.space_group_name_H-M   'P 1'
#
loop_
_entity.id
_entity.type
_entity.pdbx_description
1 polymer ?
#
loop_
_entity_poly.entity_id
_entity_poly.type
_entity_poly.pdbx_seq_one_letter_code
_entity_poly.pdbx_strand_id
1 'polypeptide(L)'
;MSGERLAESWARIEEWLAAYAVEAYASLRPPADPAAVDAAQHAIGVTFPDELLGSLARHDGCDDRPGGFRLPRGQRPLSVAEIVGGWQQAVSAVREAGPRRPFSDNPAPGSRWAPIMRDPIGDLYVLNCQPGEAYGTIGKHRSHYGETQLPRAGLRLGDLWETLAETFRLGQPFEGRLPAGFEGRLYWEAVRRQHPAPRSPLGLAAAESGPLPAPVVGVPEPAPDPEVGWISGYDNVTLTFVHRITQAELFRRFGVDPARSVSRTRRQLLELERTWTEGYRPALRVGYAGDWAFAVEEFHSEGGRPERLRRLSAGTWAAALHYAAGHLRLTVVADGTVVFGYDNHRPESPTGTEPDRFLPMLRAAGLAPPDHDRNPDLDVPALLDVLRAEWGIVLDGRMLAGALPAAQYRPLLPESPPPGDWAARSEPGIRVLLAHAPEPRLRSALVAQARRLATETGLDGYPELAEALDRMATGERWRIDEDSPCGLRMHEILAEAQAARHWDQDPRVEDRLDPAERAAWGRRAGAVEGIVGLLCWPLPAVARHLLTQRLSPDWRAEFVADLGPVTVPGTALQELLAAEVGTGGSTPALRASLERARLRKPRRTAG
;
A
#
# COMPACT_ATOMS: atom_id res chain seq x y z
N MET A 1 15.16 10.48 -33.22
CA MET A 1 13.91 11.16 -33.64
C MET A 1 14.29 12.50 -34.30
N SER A 2 13.57 13.01 -35.30
CA SER A 2 13.93 14.33 -35.88
C SER A 2 13.60 15.47 -34.89
N GLY A 3 14.36 16.57 -34.93
CA GLY A 3 14.12 17.73 -34.05
C GLY A 3 12.71 18.33 -34.19
N GLU A 4 12.12 18.26 -35.40
CA GLU A 4 10.74 18.68 -35.65
C GLU A 4 9.71 17.85 -34.87
N ARG A 5 9.88 16.53 -34.80
CA ARG A 5 8.97 15.65 -34.04
C ARG A 5 9.03 15.90 -32.54
N LEU A 6 10.21 16.22 -32.01
CA LEU A 6 10.36 16.60 -30.61
C LEU A 6 9.63 17.90 -30.30
N ALA A 7 9.79 18.91 -31.15
CA ALA A 7 9.13 20.20 -31.01
C ALA A 7 7.61 20.06 -31.06
N GLU A 8 7.09 19.24 -31.99
CA GLU A 8 5.67 18.94 -32.07
C GLU A 8 5.14 18.20 -30.82
N SER A 9 5.94 17.26 -30.28
CA SER A 9 5.59 16.55 -29.04
C SER A 9 5.48 17.52 -27.86
N TRP A 10 6.45 18.41 -27.69
CA TRP A 10 6.40 19.44 -26.64
C TRP A 10 5.23 20.39 -26.82
N ALA A 11 4.96 20.87 -28.04
CA ALA A 11 3.82 21.75 -28.31
C ALA A 11 2.49 21.14 -27.85
N ARG A 12 2.29 19.84 -28.09
CA ARG A 12 1.08 19.12 -27.65
C ARG A 12 1.00 18.97 -26.13
N ILE A 13 2.12 18.69 -25.47
CA ILE A 13 2.20 18.61 -24.00
C ILE A 13 1.85 19.98 -23.40
N GLU A 14 2.48 21.04 -23.90
CA GLU A 14 2.26 22.41 -23.46
C GLU A 14 0.82 22.88 -23.64
N GLU A 15 0.21 22.62 -24.80
CA GLU A 15 -1.19 22.96 -25.08
C GLU A 15 -2.13 22.30 -24.06
N TRP A 16 -1.94 21.00 -23.79
CA TRP A 16 -2.74 20.31 -22.79
C TRP A 16 -2.52 20.88 -21.39
N LEU A 17 -1.27 21.11 -20.99
CA LEU A 17 -0.96 21.64 -19.66
C LEU A 17 -1.53 23.05 -19.48
N ALA A 18 -1.47 23.91 -20.50
CA ALA A 18 -2.05 25.23 -20.45
C ALA A 18 -3.58 25.20 -20.29
N ALA A 19 -4.25 24.20 -20.87
CA ALA A 19 -5.70 24.03 -20.77
C ALA A 19 -6.15 23.41 -19.43
N TYR A 20 -5.44 22.41 -18.93
CA TYR A 20 -5.93 21.54 -17.84
C TYR A 20 -5.07 21.54 -16.57
N ALA A 21 -3.81 21.98 -16.65
CA ALA A 21 -2.85 21.93 -15.54
C ALA A 21 -1.91 23.15 -15.51
N VAL A 22 -2.50 24.35 -15.35
CA VAL A 22 -1.80 25.64 -15.41
C VAL A 22 -0.63 25.79 -14.42
N GLU A 23 -0.68 25.21 -13.22
CA GLU A 23 0.44 25.21 -12.26
C GLU A 23 1.61 24.36 -12.77
N ALA A 24 1.30 23.20 -13.38
CA ALA A 24 2.31 22.34 -13.98
C ALA A 24 2.92 23.03 -15.21
N TYR A 25 2.11 23.66 -16.05
CA TYR A 25 2.59 24.46 -17.17
C TYR A 25 3.54 25.58 -16.71
N ALA A 26 3.12 26.37 -15.71
CA ALA A 26 3.91 27.47 -15.16
C ALA A 26 5.20 27.04 -14.44
N SER A 27 5.40 25.74 -14.20
CA SER A 27 6.64 25.21 -13.62
C SER A 27 7.68 24.80 -14.67
N LEU A 28 7.29 24.74 -15.95
CA LEU A 28 8.23 24.50 -17.04
C LEU A 28 9.14 25.72 -17.18
N ARG A 29 10.45 25.49 -17.10
CA ARG A 29 11.43 26.57 -17.13
C ARG A 29 11.59 27.10 -18.57
N PRO A 30 12.03 28.35 -18.75
CA PRO A 30 12.41 28.83 -20.07
C PRO A 30 13.52 27.95 -20.68
N PRO A 31 13.79 28.07 -21.99
CA PRO A 31 14.90 27.39 -22.65
C PRO A 31 16.23 27.53 -21.91
N ALA A 32 17.02 26.46 -21.91
CA ALA A 32 18.37 26.47 -21.36
C ALA A 32 19.29 27.38 -22.17
N ASP A 33 20.20 28.07 -21.48
CA ASP A 33 21.29 28.80 -22.13
C ASP A 33 22.21 27.80 -22.85
N PRO A 34 22.40 27.91 -24.18
CA PRO A 34 23.29 27.04 -24.94
C PRO A 34 24.71 26.98 -24.35
N ALA A 35 25.24 28.09 -23.84
CA ALA A 35 26.57 28.12 -23.23
C ALA A 35 26.64 27.29 -21.94
N ALA A 36 25.56 27.27 -21.16
CA ALA A 36 25.45 26.43 -19.97
C ALA A 36 25.34 24.94 -20.34
N VAL A 37 24.65 24.61 -21.43
CA VAL A 37 24.56 23.23 -21.95
C VAL A 37 25.95 22.74 -22.40
N ASP A 38 26.70 23.55 -23.14
CA ASP A 38 28.07 23.23 -23.56
C ASP A 38 29.00 23.04 -22.35
N ALA A 39 28.90 23.93 -21.35
CA ALA A 39 29.65 23.79 -20.11
C ALA A 39 29.27 22.50 -19.35
N ALA A 40 28.00 22.10 -19.36
CA ALA A 40 27.54 20.85 -18.73
C ALA A 40 28.08 19.61 -19.44
N GLN A 41 28.04 19.59 -20.77
CA GLN A 41 28.66 18.51 -21.58
C GLN A 41 30.15 18.38 -21.27
N HIS A 42 30.86 19.51 -21.18
CA HIS A 42 32.28 19.53 -20.81
C HIS A 42 32.53 19.04 -19.38
N ALA A 43 31.74 19.50 -18.41
CA ALA A 43 31.89 19.13 -17.01
C ALA A 43 31.63 17.64 -16.74
N ILE A 44 30.66 17.05 -17.44
CA ILE A 44 30.31 15.62 -17.33
C ILE A 44 31.24 14.76 -18.21
N GLY A 45 31.84 15.34 -19.26
CA GLY A 45 32.72 14.64 -20.19
C GLY A 45 31.95 13.77 -21.19
N VAL A 46 30.73 14.18 -21.58
CA VAL A 46 29.86 13.46 -22.52
C VAL A 46 29.25 14.41 -23.54
N THR A 47 28.88 13.87 -24.70
CA THR A 47 28.01 14.57 -25.67
C THR A 47 26.57 14.17 -25.40
N PHE A 48 25.70 15.16 -25.19
CA PHE A 48 24.28 14.92 -25.00
C PHE A 48 23.62 14.51 -26.32
N PRO A 49 22.72 13.51 -26.30
CA PRO A 49 21.92 13.17 -27.47
C PRO A 49 21.07 14.34 -27.96
N ASP A 50 20.81 14.42 -29.26
CA ASP A 50 20.01 15.47 -29.90
C ASP A 50 18.63 15.63 -29.25
N GLU A 51 18.02 14.52 -28.80
CA GLU A 51 16.73 14.58 -28.11
C GLU A 51 16.80 15.29 -26.75
N LEU A 52 17.92 15.18 -26.03
CA LEU A 52 18.13 15.92 -24.78
C LEU A 52 18.41 17.39 -25.07
N LEU A 53 19.25 17.68 -26.07
CA LEU A 53 19.55 19.05 -26.50
C LEU A 53 18.29 19.79 -26.95
N GLY A 54 17.46 19.16 -27.79
CA GLY A 54 16.20 19.74 -28.25
C GLY A 54 15.19 19.92 -27.12
N SER A 55 15.16 19.03 -26.13
CA SER A 55 14.31 19.18 -24.95
C SER A 55 14.75 20.35 -24.07
N LEU A 56 16.07 20.49 -23.83
CA LEU A 56 16.64 21.60 -23.06
C LEU A 56 16.51 22.95 -23.76
N ALA A 57 16.63 22.96 -25.09
CA ALA A 57 16.36 24.13 -25.92
C ALA A 57 14.89 24.56 -25.89
N ARG A 58 13.98 23.68 -25.46
CA ARG A 58 12.57 24.04 -25.23
C ARG A 58 12.33 24.46 -23.78
N HIS A 59 12.78 23.65 -22.82
CA HIS A 59 12.64 23.89 -21.39
C HIS A 59 13.89 23.41 -20.63
N ASP A 60 14.48 24.29 -19.81
CA ASP A 60 15.57 23.97 -18.87
C ASP A 60 15.04 23.17 -17.66
N GLY A 61 14.38 22.04 -17.92
CA GLY A 61 13.71 21.24 -16.92
C GLY A 61 12.48 21.92 -16.32
N CYS A 62 12.18 21.55 -15.07
CA CYS A 62 11.00 22.00 -14.35
C CYS A 62 11.37 22.40 -12.92
N ASP A 63 10.71 23.43 -12.39
CA ASP A 63 10.88 23.87 -11.00
C ASP A 63 10.43 22.78 -10.01
N ASP A 64 11.18 22.67 -8.91
CA ASP A 64 10.88 21.73 -7.84
C ASP A 64 9.91 22.35 -6.83
N ARG A 65 8.63 22.42 -7.21
CA ARG A 65 7.56 22.95 -6.37
C ARG A 65 6.34 22.02 -6.35
N PRO A 66 5.50 22.09 -5.29
CA PRO A 66 4.21 21.42 -5.27
C PRO A 66 3.36 21.81 -6.50
N GLY A 67 2.74 20.82 -7.15
CA GLY A 67 1.93 21.05 -8.36
C GLY A 67 2.74 21.22 -9.66
N GLY A 68 4.07 21.19 -9.60
CA GLY A 68 4.92 21.27 -10.80
C GLY A 68 4.77 20.06 -11.73
N PHE A 69 5.25 20.19 -12.97
CA PHE A 69 5.19 19.14 -13.97
C PHE A 69 5.99 17.91 -13.51
N ARG A 70 5.34 16.75 -13.55
CA ARG A 70 5.89 15.46 -13.17
C ARG A 70 5.37 14.39 -14.13
N LEU A 71 6.18 13.39 -14.39
CA LEU A 71 5.81 12.16 -15.11
C LEU A 71 5.03 11.18 -14.20
N PRO A 72 4.45 10.08 -14.72
CA PRO A 72 3.51 9.26 -13.97
C PRO A 72 3.99 8.63 -12.67
N ARG A 73 5.31 8.48 -12.46
CA ARG A 73 5.87 7.99 -11.18
C ARG A 73 6.44 9.13 -10.32
N GLY A 74 6.05 10.37 -10.61
CA GLY A 74 6.53 11.56 -9.91
C GLY A 74 7.90 12.03 -10.36
N GLN A 75 8.41 11.56 -11.51
CA GLN A 75 9.72 12.00 -11.99
C GLN A 75 9.65 13.45 -12.48
N ARG A 76 10.62 14.27 -12.07
CA ARG A 76 10.77 15.66 -12.52
C ARG A 76 11.91 15.79 -13.53
N PRO A 77 11.70 16.43 -14.70
CA PRO A 77 12.78 16.83 -15.60
C PRO A 77 13.74 17.82 -14.92
N LEU A 78 15.04 17.52 -15.00
CA LEU A 78 16.10 18.33 -14.38
C LEU A 78 16.51 19.51 -15.25
N SER A 79 16.87 20.63 -14.62
CA SER A 79 17.58 21.73 -15.28
C SER A 79 19.04 21.36 -15.55
N VAL A 80 19.72 22.04 -16.48
CA VAL A 80 21.14 21.82 -16.79
C VAL A 80 22.02 21.86 -15.54
N ALA A 81 21.76 22.82 -14.65
CA ALA A 81 22.49 22.95 -13.39
C ALA A 81 22.30 21.72 -12.48
N GLU A 82 21.07 21.20 -12.42
CA GLU A 82 20.75 19.99 -11.64
C GLU A 82 21.28 18.72 -12.30
N ILE A 83 21.39 18.68 -13.62
CA ILE A 83 22.02 17.58 -14.36
C ILE A 83 23.48 17.46 -13.92
N VAL A 84 24.22 18.58 -13.92
CA VAL A 84 25.63 18.62 -13.48
C VAL A 84 25.74 18.27 -11.99
N GLY A 85 24.94 18.91 -11.13
CA GLY A 85 24.99 18.69 -9.69
C GLY A 85 24.63 17.24 -9.30
N GLY A 86 23.59 16.67 -9.93
CA GLY A 86 23.18 15.29 -9.72
C GLY A 86 24.24 14.28 -10.15
N TRP A 87 24.92 14.53 -11.27
CA TRP A 87 26.02 13.70 -11.75
C TRP A 87 27.21 13.75 -10.79
N GLN A 88 27.62 14.95 -10.35
CA GLN A 88 28.73 15.12 -9.41
C GLN A 88 28.47 14.40 -8.08
N GLN A 89 27.26 14.52 -7.53
CA GLN A 89 26.87 13.82 -6.30
C GLN A 89 26.95 12.30 -6.46
N ALA A 90 26.40 11.77 -7.54
CA ALA A 90 26.40 10.33 -7.81
C ALA A 90 27.83 9.78 -8.00
N VAL A 91 28.68 10.47 -8.77
CA VAL A 91 30.08 10.06 -8.96
C VAL A 91 30.87 10.11 -7.65
N SER A 92 30.67 11.13 -6.83
CA SER A 92 31.30 11.23 -5.50
C SER A 92 30.85 10.08 -4.59
N ALA A 93 29.55 9.77 -4.55
CA ALA A 93 29.03 8.66 -3.75
C ALA A 93 29.62 7.30 -4.17
N VAL A 94 29.78 7.05 -5.47
CA VAL A 94 30.43 5.83 -5.99
C VAL A 94 31.91 5.77 -5.58
N ARG A 95 32.64 6.89 -5.62
CA ARG A 95 34.04 6.98 -5.20
C ARG A 95 34.20 6.71 -3.70
N GLU A 96 33.33 7.28 -2.88
CA GLU A 96 33.36 7.14 -1.42
C GLU A 96 32.97 5.73 -0.94
N ALA A 97 32.05 5.05 -1.63
CA ALA A 97 31.59 3.71 -1.25
C ALA A 97 32.67 2.61 -1.42
N GLY A 98 33.72 2.87 -2.21
CA GLY A 98 34.77 1.89 -2.56
C GLY A 98 34.24 0.73 -3.44
N PRO A 99 35.13 -0.15 -3.95
CA PRO A 99 34.71 -1.28 -4.77
C PRO A 99 33.98 -2.33 -3.91
N ARG A 100 32.65 -2.21 -3.77
CA ARG A 100 31.79 -3.30 -3.31
C ARG A 100 31.31 -4.12 -4.50
N ARG A 101 31.24 -5.45 -4.31
CA ARG A 101 31.09 -6.50 -5.35
C ARG A 101 30.06 -6.17 -6.45
N PRO A 102 30.32 -6.61 -7.70
CA PRO A 102 29.44 -6.40 -8.85
C PRO A 102 28.25 -7.35 -8.78
N PHE A 103 27.03 -6.83 -8.79
CA PHE A 103 25.82 -7.60 -9.10
C PHE A 103 25.16 -7.16 -10.42
N SER A 104 25.85 -6.39 -11.25
CA SER A 104 25.44 -6.14 -12.62
C SER A 104 26.65 -6.02 -13.56
N ASP A 105 26.48 -6.52 -14.79
CA ASP A 105 27.41 -6.40 -15.89
C ASP A 105 27.53 -4.94 -16.40
N ASN A 106 27.97 -3.98 -15.57
CA ASN A 106 28.42 -2.66 -16.03
C ASN A 106 29.18 -1.85 -14.94
N PRO A 107 30.06 -0.90 -15.31
CA PRO A 107 31.37 -0.74 -14.70
C PRO A 107 31.47 0.43 -13.71
N ALA A 108 32.58 0.42 -12.97
CA ALA A 108 33.10 1.47 -12.09
C ALA A 108 33.38 2.81 -12.85
N PRO A 109 33.82 3.89 -12.17
CA PRO A 109 33.68 5.28 -12.63
C PRO A 109 34.39 5.56 -13.96
N GLY A 110 33.58 5.60 -15.02
CA GLY A 110 33.92 5.89 -16.42
C GLY A 110 32.70 5.80 -17.35
N SER A 111 31.51 5.60 -16.78
CA SER A 111 30.25 5.41 -17.50
C SER A 111 29.76 6.76 -18.05
N ARG A 112 29.75 6.89 -19.37
CA ARG A 112 29.24 8.08 -20.07
C ARG A 112 27.72 8.11 -19.97
N TRP A 113 27.19 8.77 -18.94
CA TRP A 113 25.75 9.00 -18.78
C TRP A 113 25.49 10.37 -18.17
N ALA A 114 24.30 10.90 -18.41
CA ALA A 114 23.83 12.16 -17.84
C ALA A 114 22.50 11.94 -17.11
N PRO A 115 22.32 12.42 -15.87
CA PRO A 115 21.00 12.41 -15.26
C PRO A 115 20.06 13.35 -16.01
N ILE A 116 18.79 13.00 -16.12
CA ILE A 116 17.79 13.77 -16.88
C ILE A 116 16.50 14.00 -16.10
N MET A 117 16.18 13.11 -15.15
CA MET A 117 15.05 13.26 -14.26
C MET A 117 15.39 12.75 -12.86
N ARG A 118 14.63 13.19 -11.87
CA ARG A 118 14.72 12.71 -10.48
C ARG A 118 13.35 12.27 -9.99
N ASP A 119 13.28 11.13 -9.30
CA ASP A 119 12.04 10.66 -8.67
C ASP A 119 11.89 11.17 -7.22
N PRO A 120 10.70 11.02 -6.60
CA PRO A 120 10.44 11.53 -5.25
C PRO A 120 11.31 10.89 -4.15
N ILE A 121 11.97 9.76 -4.42
CA ILE A 121 12.85 9.08 -3.46
C ILE A 121 14.33 9.43 -3.65
N GLY A 122 14.62 10.32 -4.60
CA GLY A 122 15.96 10.86 -4.86
C GLY A 122 16.80 10.04 -5.83
N ASP A 123 16.25 8.99 -6.44
CA ASP A 123 16.92 8.27 -7.50
C ASP A 123 16.92 9.10 -8.79
N LEU A 124 17.94 8.87 -9.62
CA LEU A 124 18.11 9.57 -10.90
C LEU A 124 17.70 8.64 -12.04
N TYR A 125 16.96 9.18 -12.99
CA TYR A 125 16.84 8.59 -14.31
C TYR A 125 17.95 9.17 -15.16
N VAL A 126 18.72 8.30 -15.80
CA VAL A 126 19.95 8.64 -16.50
C VAL A 126 19.84 8.29 -17.97
N LEU A 127 20.47 9.07 -18.82
CA LEU A 127 20.55 8.86 -20.25
C LEU A 127 21.90 8.24 -20.57
N ASN A 128 21.91 7.18 -21.36
CA ASN A 128 23.14 6.58 -21.85
C ASN A 128 23.78 7.49 -22.91
N CYS A 129 24.97 8.02 -22.62
CA CYS A 129 25.75 8.86 -23.52
C CYS A 129 26.96 8.10 -24.09
N GLN A 130 27.02 6.77 -23.93
CA GLN A 130 28.05 5.95 -24.55
C GLN A 130 27.74 5.76 -26.04
N PRO A 131 28.67 6.09 -26.95
CA PRO A 131 28.49 5.85 -28.37
C PRO A 131 28.20 4.37 -28.66
N GLY A 132 27.20 4.10 -29.49
CA GLY A 132 26.78 2.76 -29.84
C GLY A 132 25.26 2.64 -29.93
N GLU A 133 24.77 1.41 -30.08
CA GLU A 133 23.34 1.12 -30.27
C GLU A 133 22.46 1.62 -29.12
N ALA A 134 22.98 1.57 -27.88
CA ALA A 134 22.27 2.02 -26.69
C ALA A 134 22.41 3.54 -26.42
N TYR A 135 23.05 4.32 -27.30
CA TYR A 135 23.15 5.78 -27.14
C TYR A 135 21.74 6.41 -27.13
N GLY A 136 21.44 7.23 -26.11
CA GLY A 136 20.13 7.86 -25.93
C GLY A 136 19.06 7.01 -25.25
N THR A 137 19.39 5.81 -24.74
CA THR A 137 18.46 5.01 -23.92
C THR A 137 18.43 5.47 -22.46
N ILE A 138 17.26 5.37 -21.85
CA ILE A 138 17.03 5.71 -20.44
C ILE A 138 17.35 4.51 -19.56
N GLY A 139 18.11 4.76 -18.49
CA GLY A 139 18.37 3.85 -17.38
C GLY A 139 18.06 4.50 -16.03
N LYS A 140 18.51 3.86 -14.95
CA LYS A 140 18.28 4.33 -13.58
C LYS A 140 19.56 4.27 -12.75
N HIS A 141 19.87 5.34 -12.04
CA HIS A 141 20.87 5.35 -10.97
C HIS A 141 20.16 5.37 -9.62
N ARG A 142 20.42 4.34 -8.81
CA ARG A 142 19.87 4.19 -7.47
C ARG A 142 20.80 4.85 -6.47
N SER A 143 20.51 6.09 -6.10
CA SER A 143 21.40 6.94 -5.29
C SER A 143 21.77 6.28 -3.96
N HIS A 144 20.84 5.52 -3.36
CA HIS A 144 21.06 4.82 -2.09
C HIS A 144 22.00 3.62 -2.17
N TYR A 145 22.12 3.01 -3.35
CA TYR A 145 22.97 1.84 -3.59
C TYR A 145 24.25 2.18 -4.35
N GLY A 146 24.37 3.41 -4.87
CA GLY A 146 25.47 3.80 -5.75
C GLY A 146 25.50 2.99 -7.05
N GLU A 147 24.36 2.42 -7.45
CA GLU A 147 24.28 1.50 -8.59
C GLU A 147 23.65 2.19 -9.80
N THR A 148 24.28 2.07 -10.97
CA THR A 148 23.73 2.56 -12.24
C THR A 148 23.37 1.39 -13.14
N GLN A 149 22.11 1.33 -13.58
CA GLN A 149 21.59 0.34 -14.52
C GLN A 149 21.28 1.03 -15.86
N LEU A 150 22.01 0.65 -16.90
CA LEU A 150 21.81 1.12 -18.27
C LEU A 150 21.41 -0.07 -19.17
N PRO A 151 20.11 -0.23 -19.50
CA PRO A 151 19.67 -1.31 -20.37
C PRO A 151 20.17 -1.11 -21.81
N ARG A 152 20.62 -2.19 -22.44
CA ARG A 152 21.03 -2.17 -23.86
C ARG A 152 19.86 -1.84 -24.80
N ALA A 153 18.66 -2.32 -24.48
CA ALA A 153 17.42 -2.06 -25.20
C ALA A 153 16.42 -1.32 -24.29
N GLY A 154 16.77 -0.09 -23.90
CA GLY A 154 15.92 0.76 -23.07
C GLY A 154 15.02 1.70 -23.89
N LEU A 155 13.99 2.24 -23.24
CA LEU A 155 13.18 3.34 -23.79
C LEU A 155 14.10 4.52 -24.16
N ARG A 156 13.98 5.06 -25.37
CA ARG A 156 14.73 6.25 -25.77
C ARG A 156 14.03 7.52 -25.29
N LEU A 157 14.80 8.58 -25.09
CA LEU A 157 14.25 9.86 -24.64
C LEU A 157 13.23 10.44 -25.64
N GLY A 158 13.46 10.30 -26.95
CA GLY A 158 12.51 10.74 -27.95
C GLY A 158 11.17 10.00 -27.86
N ASP A 159 11.23 8.67 -27.78
CA ASP A 159 10.04 7.81 -27.65
C ASP A 159 9.24 8.13 -26.37
N LEU A 160 9.93 8.49 -25.28
CA LEU A 160 9.30 8.95 -24.04
C LEU A 160 8.44 10.19 -24.29
N TRP A 161 9.00 11.24 -24.91
CA TRP A 161 8.29 12.49 -25.16
C TRP A 161 7.16 12.32 -26.18
N GLU A 162 7.38 11.53 -27.23
CA GLU A 162 6.35 11.24 -28.24
C GLU A 162 5.18 10.47 -27.61
N THR A 163 5.46 9.45 -26.80
CA THR A 163 4.42 8.68 -26.10
C THR A 163 3.66 9.54 -25.10
N LEU A 164 4.36 10.42 -24.36
CA LEU A 164 3.72 11.38 -23.47
C LEU A 164 2.80 12.33 -24.24
N ALA A 165 3.29 12.93 -25.33
CA ALA A 165 2.49 13.83 -26.15
C ALA A 165 1.22 13.14 -26.69
N GLU A 166 1.33 11.88 -27.12
CA GLU A 166 0.18 11.12 -27.58
C GLU A 166 -0.79 10.76 -26.45
N THR A 167 -0.26 10.51 -25.25
CA THR A 167 -1.06 10.28 -24.04
C THR A 167 -1.89 11.52 -23.67
N PHE A 168 -1.29 12.71 -23.70
CA PHE A 168 -2.01 13.97 -23.48
C PHE A 168 -3.05 14.26 -24.58
N ARG A 169 -2.74 13.95 -25.84
CA ARG A 169 -3.61 14.25 -26.98
C ARG A 169 -4.78 13.27 -27.14
N LEU A 170 -4.52 11.97 -27.03
CA LEU A 170 -5.49 10.91 -27.31
C LEU A 170 -6.14 10.32 -26.05
N GLY A 171 -5.63 10.63 -24.86
CA GLY A 171 -6.06 9.94 -23.64
C GLY A 171 -5.70 8.45 -23.67
N GLN A 172 -4.57 8.09 -24.28
CA GLN A 172 -4.02 6.74 -24.21
C GLN A 172 -3.16 6.58 -22.97
N PRO A 173 -3.20 5.43 -22.25
CA PRO A 173 -2.41 5.24 -21.05
C PRO A 173 -0.89 5.21 -21.32
N PHE A 174 -0.12 6.02 -20.60
CA PHE A 174 1.33 5.88 -20.49
C PHE A 174 1.70 5.22 -19.16
N GLU A 175 2.45 4.12 -19.22
CA GLU A 175 2.74 3.26 -18.05
C GLU A 175 1.49 2.87 -17.25
N GLY A 176 0.38 2.65 -17.96
CA GLY A 176 -0.91 2.32 -17.35
C GLY A 176 -1.58 3.48 -16.61
N ARG A 177 -1.20 4.74 -16.90
CA ARG A 177 -1.78 5.94 -16.29
C ARG A 177 -2.24 6.98 -17.32
N LEU A 178 -3.27 7.73 -16.97
CA LEU A 178 -3.79 8.85 -17.75
C LEU A 178 -3.52 10.18 -17.03
N PRO A 179 -3.23 11.25 -17.77
CA PRO A 179 -3.13 12.58 -17.20
C PRO A 179 -4.54 13.08 -16.84
N ALA A 180 -4.68 13.66 -15.65
CA ALA A 180 -5.90 14.29 -15.19
C ALA A 180 -5.58 15.69 -14.66
N GLY A 181 -6.23 16.71 -15.21
CA GLY A 181 -6.10 18.09 -14.76
C GLY A 181 -7.14 18.39 -13.69
N PHE A 182 -6.72 18.89 -12.53
CA PHE A 182 -7.64 19.32 -11.49
C PHE A 182 -7.05 20.47 -10.67
N GLU A 183 -7.83 21.54 -10.47
CA GLU A 183 -7.39 22.76 -9.79
C GLU A 183 -6.06 23.31 -10.35
N GLY A 184 -5.88 23.23 -11.68
CA GLY A 184 -4.66 23.68 -12.33
C GLY A 184 -3.44 22.79 -12.12
N ARG A 185 -3.58 21.62 -11.49
CA ARG A 185 -2.50 20.66 -11.25
C ARG A 185 -2.62 19.43 -12.13
N LEU A 186 -1.48 18.83 -12.45
CA LEU A 186 -1.39 17.55 -13.16
C LEU A 186 -1.39 16.39 -12.18
N TYR A 187 -2.33 15.47 -12.35
CA TYR A 187 -2.39 14.17 -11.70
C TYR A 187 -2.23 13.05 -12.71
N TRP A 188 -1.80 11.87 -12.24
CA TRP A 188 -1.67 10.68 -13.07
C TRP A 188 -2.53 9.55 -12.51
N GLU A 189 -3.67 9.32 -13.14
CA GLU A 189 -4.66 8.33 -12.72
C GLU A 189 -4.33 6.96 -13.26
N ALA A 190 -4.31 5.95 -12.39
CA ALA A 190 -4.12 4.58 -12.83
C ALA A 190 -5.32 4.12 -13.66
N VAL A 191 -5.07 3.62 -14.87
CA VAL A 191 -6.11 3.05 -15.72
C VAL A 191 -6.49 1.70 -15.16
N ARG A 192 -7.63 1.68 -14.48
CA ARG A 192 -8.19 0.48 -13.89
C ARG A 192 -9.26 -0.07 -14.82
N ARG A 193 -8.94 -1.13 -15.56
CA ARG A 193 -9.94 -1.84 -16.38
C ARG A 193 -10.76 -2.75 -15.49
N GLN A 194 -12.08 -2.64 -15.50
CA GLN A 194 -12.95 -3.62 -14.85
C GLN A 194 -13.30 -4.76 -15.81
N HIS A 195 -13.18 -6.00 -15.36
CA HIS A 195 -13.73 -7.14 -16.10
C HIS A 195 -15.26 -7.11 -15.93
N PRO A 196 -16.07 -7.16 -17.00
CA PRO A 196 -17.51 -6.93 -16.91
C PRO A 196 -18.25 -8.05 -16.14
N ALA A 197 -17.77 -9.28 -16.24
CA ALA A 197 -18.34 -10.45 -15.56
C ALA A 197 -17.23 -11.42 -15.14
N PRO A 198 -16.42 -11.09 -14.10
CA PRO A 198 -15.34 -11.96 -13.67
C PRO A 198 -15.95 -13.26 -13.12
N ARG A 199 -15.40 -14.41 -13.53
CA ARG A 199 -15.81 -15.70 -12.97
C ARG A 199 -15.56 -15.73 -11.48
N SER A 200 -16.41 -16.44 -10.75
CA SER A 200 -16.31 -16.61 -9.29
C SER A 200 -15.22 -17.65 -8.95
N PRO A 201 -14.11 -17.27 -8.30
CA PRO A 201 -13.13 -18.22 -7.76
C PRO A 201 -13.78 -19.29 -6.89
N LEU A 202 -14.70 -18.91 -6.00
CA LEU A 202 -15.36 -19.85 -5.09
C LEU A 202 -16.32 -20.78 -5.84
N GLY A 203 -16.96 -20.32 -6.90
CA GLY A 203 -17.80 -21.13 -7.79
C GLY A 203 -16.97 -22.13 -8.59
N LEU A 204 -15.80 -21.72 -9.10
CA LEU A 204 -14.85 -22.61 -9.74
C LEU A 204 -14.35 -23.68 -8.77
N ALA A 205 -14.01 -23.27 -7.53
CA ALA A 205 -13.60 -24.18 -6.48
C ALA A 205 -14.70 -25.21 -6.15
N ALA A 206 -15.93 -24.74 -5.92
CA ALA A 206 -17.08 -25.56 -5.57
C ALA A 206 -17.47 -26.57 -6.66
N ALA A 207 -17.24 -26.25 -7.93
CA ALA A 207 -17.51 -27.15 -9.05
C ALA A 207 -16.56 -28.37 -9.08
N GLU A 208 -15.41 -28.29 -8.41
CA GLU A 208 -14.36 -29.31 -8.44
C GLU A 208 -14.08 -29.93 -7.06
N SER A 209 -14.71 -29.42 -6.00
CA SER A 209 -14.51 -29.90 -4.63
C SER A 209 -14.80 -31.40 -4.51
N GLY A 210 -13.81 -32.16 -4.03
CA GLY A 210 -13.90 -33.56 -3.61
C GLY A 210 -13.65 -33.72 -2.10
N PRO A 211 -13.50 -34.94 -1.57
CA PRO A 211 -13.16 -35.16 -0.17
C PRO A 211 -11.83 -34.49 0.18
N LEU A 212 -11.75 -33.87 1.36
CA LEU A 212 -10.51 -33.28 1.87
C LEU A 212 -9.34 -34.28 1.77
N PRO A 213 -8.19 -33.90 1.19
CA PRO A 213 -7.04 -34.79 1.16
C PRO A 213 -6.65 -35.19 2.59
N ALA A 214 -6.39 -36.48 2.79
CA ALA A 214 -5.87 -36.96 4.06
C ALA A 214 -4.57 -36.21 4.38
N PRO A 215 -4.36 -35.80 5.63
CA PRO A 215 -3.17 -35.04 5.98
C PRO A 215 -1.91 -35.82 5.63
N VAL A 216 -0.98 -35.22 4.89
CA VAL A 216 0.33 -35.82 4.61
C VAL A 216 1.05 -36.03 5.95
N VAL A 217 1.52 -37.23 6.27
CA VAL A 217 2.22 -37.51 7.54
C VAL A 217 3.72 -37.65 7.25
N GLY A 218 4.57 -37.05 8.09
CA GLY A 218 6.00 -37.44 8.17
C GLY A 218 7.05 -36.52 7.52
N VAL A 219 6.72 -35.32 7.06
CA VAL A 219 7.74 -34.32 6.65
C VAL A 219 8.20 -33.54 7.89
N PRO A 220 9.51 -33.49 8.20
CA PRO A 220 10.03 -32.72 9.34
C PRO A 220 9.80 -31.22 9.16
N GLU A 221 9.27 -30.54 10.18
CA GLU A 221 9.29 -29.07 10.22
C GLU A 221 10.74 -28.60 10.47
N PRO A 222 11.18 -27.51 9.82
CA PRO A 222 12.49 -26.94 10.10
C PRO A 222 12.58 -26.58 11.58
N ALA A 223 13.72 -26.91 12.19
CA ALA A 223 13.95 -26.59 13.59
C ALA A 223 13.93 -25.06 13.77
N PRO A 224 13.34 -24.56 14.87
CA PRO A 224 13.39 -23.14 15.18
C PRO A 224 14.83 -22.68 15.37
N ASP A 225 15.07 -21.42 15.07
CA ASP A 225 16.34 -20.75 15.33
C ASP A 225 16.60 -20.78 16.85
N PRO A 226 17.81 -21.14 17.30
CA PRO A 226 18.11 -21.28 18.73
C PRO A 226 18.10 -19.95 19.50
N GLU A 227 18.35 -18.81 18.84
CA GLU A 227 18.33 -17.48 19.48
C GLU A 227 16.92 -16.90 19.51
N VAL A 228 16.17 -17.06 18.42
CA VAL A 228 14.83 -16.46 18.26
C VAL A 228 13.71 -17.38 18.79
N GLY A 229 13.94 -18.69 18.79
CA GLY A 229 12.98 -19.70 19.22
C GLY A 229 11.89 -19.96 18.18
N TRP A 230 10.75 -20.47 18.64
CA TRP A 230 9.68 -20.97 17.77
C TRP A 230 9.10 -19.93 16.80
N ILE A 231 9.22 -18.63 17.13
CA ILE A 231 8.72 -17.54 16.30
C ILE A 231 9.49 -17.41 14.99
N SER A 232 10.75 -17.86 14.92
CA SER A 232 11.55 -17.85 13.68
C SER A 232 10.94 -18.72 12.58
N GLY A 233 10.03 -19.62 12.94
CA GLY A 233 9.29 -20.44 12.00
C GLY A 233 8.12 -19.69 11.35
N TYR A 234 7.81 -18.45 11.73
CA TYR A 234 6.64 -17.68 11.29
C TYR A 234 7.06 -16.39 10.59
N ASP A 235 6.69 -16.24 9.32
CA ASP A 235 6.92 -15.01 8.56
C ASP A 235 5.92 -13.89 8.96
N ASN A 236 4.69 -14.29 9.26
CA ASN A 236 3.59 -13.43 9.67
C ASN A 236 2.64 -14.23 10.57
N VAL A 237 2.41 -13.76 11.80
CA VAL A 237 1.53 -14.41 12.76
C VAL A 237 0.74 -13.39 13.56
N THR A 238 -0.51 -13.70 13.83
CA THR A 238 -1.35 -12.98 14.78
C THR A 238 -1.79 -13.94 15.88
N LEU A 239 -1.42 -13.59 17.11
CA LEU A 239 -1.84 -14.28 18.32
C LEU A 239 -2.90 -13.45 19.00
N THR A 240 -4.04 -14.06 19.28
CA THR A 240 -5.13 -13.39 19.97
C THR A 240 -5.51 -14.16 21.21
N PHE A 241 -5.55 -13.51 22.37
CA PHE A 241 -5.89 -14.09 23.66
C PHE A 241 -7.18 -13.46 24.15
N VAL A 242 -8.11 -14.28 24.64
CA VAL A 242 -9.38 -13.83 25.21
C VAL A 242 -9.62 -14.50 26.56
N HIS A 243 -9.86 -13.68 27.57
CA HIS A 243 -9.91 -14.14 28.96
C HIS A 243 -11.24 -14.84 29.28
N ARG A 244 -11.16 -16.00 29.94
CA ARG A 244 -12.28 -16.74 30.54
C ARG A 244 -13.44 -17.05 29.59
N ILE A 245 -13.12 -17.37 28.34
CA ILE A 245 -14.09 -17.92 27.38
C ILE A 245 -13.67 -19.32 26.94
N THR A 246 -14.61 -20.07 26.36
CA THR A 246 -14.32 -21.38 25.78
C THR A 246 -13.77 -21.24 24.36
N GLN A 247 -13.07 -22.27 23.84
CA GLN A 247 -12.69 -22.35 22.43
C GLN A 247 -13.88 -22.25 21.47
N ALA A 248 -15.04 -22.82 21.84
CA ALA A 248 -16.26 -22.71 21.03
C ALA A 248 -16.78 -21.28 20.98
N GLU A 249 -16.73 -20.55 22.10
CA GLU A 249 -17.08 -19.13 22.13
C GLU A 249 -16.07 -18.29 21.33
N LEU A 250 -14.77 -18.62 21.41
CA LEU A 250 -13.74 -17.96 20.62
C LEU A 250 -14.01 -18.11 19.11
N PHE A 251 -14.33 -19.32 18.64
CA PHE A 251 -14.74 -19.54 17.25
C PHE A 251 -15.96 -18.69 16.86
N ARG A 252 -17.01 -18.64 17.68
CA ARG A 252 -18.20 -17.81 17.40
C ARG A 252 -17.86 -16.33 17.28
N ARG A 253 -16.95 -15.81 18.12
CA ARG A 253 -16.49 -14.42 18.05
C ARG A 253 -15.64 -14.14 16.79
N PHE A 254 -15.00 -15.17 16.24
CA PHE A 254 -14.39 -15.14 14.91
C PHE A 254 -15.38 -15.36 13.74
N GLY A 255 -16.68 -15.55 14.02
CA GLY A 255 -17.69 -15.82 12.99
C GLY A 255 -17.63 -17.25 12.44
N VAL A 256 -17.09 -18.18 13.23
CA VAL A 256 -16.97 -19.60 12.90
C VAL A 256 -18.00 -20.40 13.69
N ASP A 257 -18.71 -21.30 13.01
CA ASP A 257 -19.48 -22.36 13.66
C ASP A 257 -18.53 -23.39 14.29
N PRO A 258 -18.50 -23.55 15.63
CA PRO A 258 -17.59 -24.48 16.30
C PRO A 258 -17.77 -25.94 15.86
N ALA A 259 -18.96 -26.31 15.37
CA ALA A 259 -19.24 -27.66 14.86
C ALA A 259 -18.44 -28.00 13.60
N ARG A 260 -17.90 -26.99 12.90
CA ARG A 260 -17.04 -27.16 11.71
C ARG A 260 -15.56 -27.28 12.06
N SER A 261 -15.20 -27.16 13.35
CA SER A 261 -13.81 -27.27 13.77
C SER A 261 -13.29 -28.70 13.63
N VAL A 262 -12.08 -28.84 13.10
CA VAL A 262 -11.38 -30.13 12.96
C VAL A 262 -9.96 -29.93 13.50
N SER A 263 -9.47 -30.89 14.27
CA SER A 263 -8.10 -30.82 14.79
C SER A 263 -7.09 -30.86 13.65
N ARG A 264 -6.25 -29.83 13.54
CA ARG A 264 -5.21 -29.73 12.50
C ARG A 264 -3.90 -29.25 13.09
N THR A 265 -2.80 -29.82 12.60
CA THR A 265 -1.47 -29.25 12.83
C THR A 265 -1.30 -27.96 12.01
N ARG A 266 -0.26 -27.19 12.34
CA ARG A 266 0.16 -26.01 11.58
C ARG A 266 0.22 -26.28 10.06
N ARG A 267 1.03 -27.25 9.66
CA ARG A 267 1.23 -27.61 8.25
C ARG A 267 -0.07 -28.00 7.55
N GLN A 268 -0.92 -28.82 8.19
CA GLN A 268 -2.21 -29.23 7.62
C GLN A 268 -3.13 -28.03 7.38
N LEU A 269 -3.09 -27.04 8.26
CA LEU A 269 -3.86 -25.81 8.07
C LEU A 269 -3.30 -24.97 6.91
N LEU A 270 -1.98 -24.81 6.81
CA LEU A 270 -1.34 -24.10 5.71
C LEU A 270 -1.59 -24.77 4.35
N GLU A 271 -1.62 -26.10 4.30
CA GLU A 271 -1.99 -26.86 3.10
C GLU A 271 -3.45 -26.61 2.73
N LEU A 272 -4.36 -26.58 3.72
CA LEU A 272 -5.77 -26.27 3.49
C LEU A 272 -5.96 -24.85 2.94
N GLU A 273 -5.27 -23.85 3.49
CA GLU A 273 -5.35 -22.47 3.03
C GLU A 273 -4.78 -22.27 1.63
N ARG A 274 -3.83 -23.11 1.20
CA ARG A 274 -3.27 -23.12 -0.16
C ARG A 274 -4.09 -23.96 -1.15
N THR A 275 -5.14 -24.62 -0.68
CA THR A 275 -5.95 -25.49 -1.53
C THR A 275 -7.01 -24.66 -2.24
N TRP A 276 -6.91 -24.59 -3.57
CA TRP A 276 -7.82 -23.78 -4.38
C TRP A 276 -9.29 -24.27 -4.32
N THR A 277 -9.53 -25.58 -4.21
CA THR A 277 -10.89 -26.15 -4.07
C THR A 277 -11.54 -25.81 -2.73
N GLU A 278 -10.77 -25.32 -1.76
CA GLU A 278 -11.24 -24.80 -0.48
C GLU A 278 -11.40 -23.27 -0.51
N GLY A 279 -11.15 -22.65 -1.66
CA GLY A 279 -11.35 -21.22 -1.90
C GLY A 279 -10.33 -20.31 -1.23
N TYR A 280 -9.14 -20.82 -0.91
CA TYR A 280 -8.08 -20.08 -0.21
C TYR A 280 -8.58 -19.33 1.04
N ARG A 281 -9.51 -19.94 1.76
CA ARG A 281 -10.14 -19.31 2.91
C ARG A 281 -9.16 -19.22 4.07
N PRO A 282 -9.15 -18.09 4.78
CA PRO A 282 -8.31 -17.93 5.95
C PRO A 282 -8.81 -18.84 7.05
N ALA A 283 -7.89 -19.34 7.87
CA ALA A 283 -8.20 -20.22 8.95
C ALA A 283 -7.41 -19.86 10.20
N LEU A 284 -7.88 -20.39 11.33
CA LEU A 284 -7.24 -20.19 12.62
C LEU A 284 -7.24 -21.50 13.40
N ARG A 285 -6.24 -21.66 14.26
CA ARG A 285 -6.17 -22.71 15.28
C ARG A 285 -6.44 -22.10 16.64
N VAL A 286 -7.15 -22.81 17.52
CA VAL A 286 -7.43 -22.33 18.88
C VAL A 286 -6.90 -23.27 19.96
N GLY A 287 -6.52 -22.70 21.10
CA GLY A 287 -6.04 -23.43 22.27
C GLY A 287 -6.35 -22.70 23.57
N TYR A 288 -5.72 -23.14 24.66
CA TYR A 288 -5.74 -22.47 25.94
C TYR A 288 -4.32 -22.17 26.43
N ALA A 289 -4.13 -21.01 27.04
CA ALA A 289 -2.93 -20.59 27.74
C ALA A 289 -3.36 -20.14 29.16
N GLY A 290 -3.47 -21.09 30.07
CA GLY A 290 -4.11 -20.87 31.38
C GLY A 290 -5.61 -20.55 31.22
N ASP A 291 -6.07 -19.47 31.86
CA ASP A 291 -7.46 -19.00 31.79
C ASP A 291 -7.80 -18.24 30.49
N TRP A 292 -6.86 -18.18 29.55
CA TRP A 292 -7.02 -17.49 28.27
C TRP A 292 -7.23 -18.49 27.15
N ALA A 293 -8.33 -18.37 26.43
CA ALA A 293 -8.45 -19.01 25.12
C ALA A 293 -7.59 -18.22 24.12
N PHE A 294 -6.79 -18.89 23.29
CA PHE A 294 -6.00 -18.23 22.27
C PHE A 294 -6.38 -18.69 20.87
N ALA A 295 -6.22 -17.80 19.89
CA ALA A 295 -6.24 -18.09 18.47
C ALA A 295 -4.87 -17.76 17.87
N VAL A 296 -4.41 -18.60 16.94
CA VAL A 296 -3.24 -18.34 16.10
C VAL A 296 -3.68 -18.31 14.64
N GLU A 297 -3.36 -17.21 13.98
CA GLU A 297 -3.57 -16.97 12.55
C GLU A 297 -2.20 -16.77 11.91
N GLU A 298 -1.95 -17.44 10.79
CA GLU A 298 -0.71 -17.29 10.03
C GLU A 298 -1.02 -16.56 8.72
N PHE A 299 -0.20 -15.60 8.33
CA PHE A 299 -0.41 -14.73 7.16
C PHE A 299 -1.67 -13.84 7.19
N HIS A 300 -2.45 -13.93 8.26
CA HIS A 300 -3.68 -13.16 8.48
C HIS A 300 -3.63 -12.42 9.82
N SER A 301 -4.46 -11.37 9.96
CA SER A 301 -4.46 -10.50 11.13
C SER A 301 -5.86 -10.09 11.58
N GLU A 302 -6.86 -10.95 11.35
CA GLU A 302 -8.24 -10.62 11.71
C GLU A 302 -8.43 -10.40 13.19
N GLY A 303 -7.76 -11.18 14.04
CA GLY A 303 -7.76 -11.02 15.49
C GLY A 303 -7.20 -9.68 15.97
N GLY A 304 -6.39 -9.00 15.14
CA GLY A 304 -5.87 -7.66 15.41
C GLY A 304 -6.75 -6.51 14.90
N ARG A 305 -7.84 -6.79 14.17
CA ARG A 305 -8.73 -5.75 13.63
C ARG A 305 -9.59 -5.14 14.74
N PRO A 306 -9.81 -3.80 14.76
CA PRO A 306 -10.58 -3.14 15.82
C PRO A 306 -11.98 -3.75 16.05
N GLU A 307 -12.73 -3.99 14.98
CA GLU A 307 -14.05 -4.62 14.99
C GLU A 307 -14.03 -6.03 15.59
N ARG A 308 -13.01 -6.82 15.24
CA ARG A 308 -12.84 -8.16 15.78
C ARG A 308 -12.50 -8.11 17.26
N LEU A 309 -11.55 -7.26 17.64
CA LEU A 309 -11.15 -7.08 19.03
C LEU A 309 -12.31 -6.60 19.91
N ARG A 310 -13.20 -5.75 19.38
CA ARG A 310 -14.43 -5.36 20.08
C ARG A 310 -15.32 -6.58 20.39
N ARG A 311 -15.55 -7.45 19.40
CA ARG A 311 -16.32 -8.68 19.59
C ARG A 311 -15.61 -9.65 20.53
N LEU A 312 -14.30 -9.82 20.36
CA LEU A 312 -13.48 -10.73 21.16
C LEU A 312 -13.43 -10.32 22.63
N SER A 313 -13.36 -9.02 22.93
CA SER A 313 -13.34 -8.51 24.29
C SER A 313 -14.71 -8.32 24.93
N ALA A 314 -15.82 -8.51 24.21
CA ALA A 314 -17.17 -8.29 24.75
C ALA A 314 -17.40 -9.06 26.07
N GLY A 315 -17.69 -8.32 27.15
CA GLY A 315 -17.85 -8.83 28.51
C GLY A 315 -16.58 -9.37 29.18
N THR A 316 -15.38 -9.11 28.63
CA THR A 316 -14.11 -9.66 29.11
C THR A 316 -12.89 -8.83 28.62
N TRP A 317 -11.70 -9.43 28.66
CA TRP A 317 -10.45 -8.89 28.12
C TRP A 317 -10.00 -9.65 26.88
N ALA A 318 -9.43 -8.93 25.92
CA ALA A 318 -8.72 -9.50 24.79
C ALA A 318 -7.37 -8.80 24.58
N ALA A 319 -6.37 -9.55 24.12
CA ALA A 319 -5.09 -9.03 23.68
C ALA A 319 -4.72 -9.64 22.33
N ALA A 320 -4.35 -8.81 21.36
CA ALA A 320 -3.83 -9.27 20.06
C ALA A 320 -2.40 -8.79 19.86
N LEU A 321 -1.52 -9.74 19.54
CA LEU A 321 -0.14 -9.52 19.15
C LEU A 321 -0.03 -9.90 17.67
N HIS A 322 0.26 -8.91 16.83
CA HIS A 322 0.50 -9.10 15.40
C HIS A 322 1.98 -8.88 15.10
N TYR A 323 2.59 -9.83 14.40
CA TYR A 323 3.97 -9.80 13.98
C TYR A 323 4.08 -10.09 12.48
N ALA A 324 4.71 -9.20 11.72
CA ALA A 324 4.99 -9.40 10.30
C ALA A 324 6.24 -8.64 9.87
N ALA A 325 7.25 -9.36 9.37
CA ALA A 325 8.48 -8.79 8.80
C ALA A 325 9.14 -7.70 9.67
N GLY A 326 9.30 -7.96 10.96
CA GLY A 326 9.89 -7.03 11.93
C GLY A 326 8.94 -5.92 12.43
N HIS A 327 7.71 -5.82 11.91
CA HIS A 327 6.68 -4.95 12.47
C HIS A 327 5.89 -5.71 13.54
N LEU A 328 5.84 -5.16 14.74
CA LEU A 328 5.17 -5.75 15.89
C LEU A 328 4.16 -4.77 16.48
N ARG A 329 2.93 -5.26 16.69
CA ARG A 329 1.86 -4.51 17.33
C ARG A 329 1.19 -5.34 18.42
N LEU A 330 1.02 -4.75 19.61
CA LEU A 330 0.20 -5.29 20.68
C LEU A 330 -0.98 -4.36 20.92
N THR A 331 -2.19 -4.90 20.90
CA THR A 331 -3.41 -4.17 21.26
C THR A 331 -4.14 -4.92 22.36
N VAL A 332 -4.46 -4.21 23.44
CA VAL A 332 -5.23 -4.71 24.59
C VAL A 332 -6.57 -4.00 24.61
N VAL A 333 -7.64 -4.78 24.72
CA VAL A 333 -9.02 -4.30 24.72
C VAL A 333 -9.78 -4.91 25.88
N ALA A 334 -10.47 -4.07 26.65
CA ALA A 334 -11.39 -4.48 27.70
C ALA A 334 -12.80 -4.05 27.30
N ASP A 335 -13.70 -5.02 27.15
CA ASP A 335 -15.11 -4.79 26.80
C ASP A 335 -15.30 -3.77 25.66
N GLY A 336 -14.62 -3.99 24.54
CA GLY A 336 -14.67 -3.14 23.37
C GLY A 336 -13.86 -1.84 23.44
N THR A 337 -13.27 -1.51 24.58
CA THR A 337 -12.47 -0.29 24.78
C THR A 337 -10.98 -0.61 24.69
N VAL A 338 -10.24 0.09 23.82
CA VAL A 338 -8.78 -0.06 23.73
C VAL A 338 -8.15 0.52 25.00
N VAL A 339 -7.55 -0.36 25.80
CA VAL A 339 -6.87 -0.01 27.05
C VAL A 339 -5.44 0.38 26.77
N PHE A 340 -4.76 -0.41 25.94
CA PHE A 340 -3.34 -0.20 25.64
C PHE A 340 -3.04 -0.59 24.19
N GLY A 341 -2.23 0.19 23.51
CA GLY A 341 -1.72 -0.10 22.18
C GLY A 341 -0.24 0.23 22.06
N TYR A 342 0.56 -0.73 21.61
CA TYR A 342 2.00 -0.61 21.37
C TYR A 342 2.32 -0.96 19.92
N ASP A 343 3.18 -0.18 19.28
CA ASP A 343 3.69 -0.39 17.93
C ASP A 343 5.20 -0.15 17.96
N ASN A 344 6.00 -1.16 17.57
CA ASN A 344 7.47 -1.06 17.69
C ASN A 344 8.08 -0.02 16.73
N HIS A 345 7.33 0.49 15.75
CA HIS A 345 7.74 1.63 14.94
C HIS A 345 7.41 3.00 15.58
N ARG A 346 6.61 3.02 16.65
CA ARG A 346 6.26 4.22 17.44
C ARG A 346 6.25 3.92 18.95
N PRO A 347 7.35 3.37 19.50
CA PRO A 347 7.44 2.89 20.88
C PRO A 347 7.27 4.01 21.92
N GLU A 348 7.56 5.25 21.55
CA GLU A 348 7.42 6.45 22.37
C GLU A 348 5.96 6.93 22.51
N SER A 349 5.05 6.39 21.71
CA SER A 349 3.64 6.81 21.67
C SER A 349 2.66 5.66 21.88
N PRO A 350 2.65 5.01 23.06
CA PRO A 350 1.57 4.08 23.39
C PRO A 350 0.20 4.77 23.33
N THR A 351 -0.81 4.02 22.92
CA THR A 351 -2.18 4.51 22.76
C THR A 351 -3.14 3.79 23.69
N GLY A 352 -4.40 4.22 23.74
CA GLY A 352 -5.45 3.63 24.57
C GLY A 352 -5.84 4.52 25.75
N THR A 353 -6.76 4.02 26.57
CA THR A 353 -7.25 4.72 27.77
C THR A 353 -6.27 4.67 28.94
N GLU A 354 -5.37 3.68 28.96
CA GLU A 354 -4.32 3.49 29.98
C GLU A 354 -2.94 3.28 29.30
N PRO A 355 -2.42 4.28 28.56
CA PRO A 355 -1.19 4.14 27.77
C PRO A 355 0.06 3.85 28.62
N ASP A 356 0.05 4.22 29.90
CA ASP A 356 1.20 4.02 30.80
C ASP A 356 1.23 2.64 31.46
N ARG A 357 0.15 1.86 31.39
CA ARG A 357 -0.04 0.62 32.17
C ARG A 357 1.11 -0.38 31.99
N PHE A 358 1.52 -0.61 30.74
CA PHE A 358 2.54 -1.59 30.39
C PHE A 358 3.95 -1.00 30.24
N LEU A 359 4.10 0.33 30.30
CA LEU A 359 5.38 1.00 30.08
C LEU A 359 6.51 0.52 31.01
N PRO A 360 6.30 0.28 32.32
CA PRO A 360 7.35 -0.25 33.18
C PRO A 360 7.87 -1.62 32.72
N MET A 361 6.97 -2.48 32.24
CA MET A 361 7.31 -3.83 31.79
C MET A 361 7.98 -3.80 30.42
N LEU A 362 7.53 -2.93 29.51
CA LEU A 362 8.19 -2.71 28.22
C LEU A 362 9.62 -2.17 28.40
N ARG A 363 9.83 -1.27 29.37
CA ARG A 363 11.17 -0.78 29.74
C ARG A 363 12.06 -1.91 30.26
N ALA A 364 11.54 -2.73 31.17
CA ALA A 364 12.27 -3.88 31.70
C ALA A 364 12.61 -4.92 30.62
N ALA A 365 11.76 -5.06 29.60
CA ALA A 365 11.96 -5.94 28.45
C ALA A 365 12.87 -5.35 27.36
N GLY A 366 13.32 -4.10 27.50
CA GLY A 366 14.14 -3.39 26.49
C GLY A 366 13.38 -3.00 25.23
N LEU A 367 12.06 -2.84 25.33
CA LEU A 367 11.17 -2.46 24.22
C LEU A 367 10.83 -0.96 24.19
N ALA A 368 11.09 -0.25 25.30
CA ALA A 368 10.86 1.20 25.39
C ALA A 368 11.99 1.89 26.20
N PRO A 369 12.90 2.67 25.57
CA PRO A 369 13.06 2.81 24.12
C PRO A 369 13.49 1.47 23.49
N PRO A 370 13.21 1.24 22.20
CA PRO A 370 13.62 0.01 21.53
C PRO A 370 15.14 0.01 21.37
N ASP A 371 15.74 -1.16 21.52
CA ASP A 371 17.11 -1.38 21.08
C ASP A 371 17.13 -1.54 19.55
N HIS A 372 17.62 -0.51 18.84
CA HIS A 372 17.70 -0.53 17.37
C HIS A 372 18.71 -1.55 16.81
N ASP A 373 19.61 -2.08 17.64
CA ASP A 373 20.57 -3.11 17.27
C ASP A 373 20.04 -4.54 17.56
N ARG A 374 18.91 -4.65 18.27
CA ARG A 374 18.25 -5.92 18.57
C ARG A 374 17.57 -6.48 17.33
N ASN A 375 17.62 -7.81 17.16
CA ASN A 375 16.81 -8.48 16.16
C ASN A 375 15.31 -8.28 16.48
N PRO A 376 14.49 -7.66 15.61
CA PRO A 376 13.06 -7.44 15.85
C PRO A 376 12.27 -8.73 16.13
N ASP A 377 12.73 -9.88 15.66
CA ASP A 377 12.11 -11.17 15.95
C ASP A 377 12.11 -11.50 17.45
N LEU A 378 13.08 -10.96 18.21
CA LEU A 378 13.20 -11.12 19.66
C LEU A 378 12.19 -10.26 20.43
N ASP A 379 11.46 -9.35 19.78
CA ASP A 379 10.47 -8.52 20.45
C ASP A 379 9.19 -9.31 20.77
N VAL A 380 8.86 -10.32 19.96
CA VAL A 380 7.71 -11.21 20.19
C VAL A 380 7.83 -11.99 21.50
N PRO A 381 8.90 -12.77 21.76
CA PRO A 381 9.05 -13.47 23.04
C PRO A 381 9.10 -12.49 24.22
N ALA A 382 9.72 -11.31 24.07
CA ALA A 382 9.74 -10.29 25.12
C ALA A 382 8.35 -9.74 25.45
N LEU A 383 7.49 -9.48 24.46
CA LEU A 383 6.09 -9.11 24.71
C LEU A 383 5.29 -10.26 25.32
N LEU A 384 5.54 -11.51 24.92
CA LEU A 384 4.91 -12.66 25.58
C LEU A 384 5.34 -12.78 27.04
N ASP A 385 6.59 -12.46 27.40
CA ASP A 385 7.03 -12.39 28.79
C ASP A 385 6.34 -11.26 29.57
N VAL A 386 6.08 -10.13 28.93
CA VAL A 386 5.26 -9.05 29.52
C VAL A 386 3.84 -9.54 29.79
N LEU A 387 3.19 -10.19 28.82
CA LEU A 387 1.84 -10.74 28.98
C LEU A 387 1.80 -11.88 30.03
N ARG A 388 2.87 -12.67 30.12
CA ARG A 388 3.03 -13.70 31.16
C ARG A 388 3.13 -13.08 32.54
N ALA A 389 3.95 -12.05 32.70
CA ALA A 389 4.16 -11.41 34.00
C ALA A 389 2.91 -10.66 34.51
N GLU A 390 2.16 -10.00 33.62
CA GLU A 390 0.95 -9.25 34.00
C GLU A 390 -0.27 -10.18 34.18
N TRP A 391 -0.48 -11.13 33.27
CA TRP A 391 -1.74 -11.88 33.17
C TRP A 391 -1.59 -13.40 33.23
N GLY A 392 -0.39 -13.91 33.45
CA GLY A 392 -0.16 -15.36 33.50
C GLY A 392 -0.37 -16.05 32.14
N ILE A 393 -0.37 -15.32 31.02
CA ILE A 393 -0.47 -15.90 29.69
C ILE A 393 0.84 -16.64 29.39
N VAL A 394 0.82 -17.97 29.51
CA VAL A 394 1.94 -18.84 29.17
C VAL A 394 1.66 -19.50 27.83
N LEU A 395 2.26 -18.96 26.77
CA LEU A 395 2.24 -19.56 25.44
C LEU A 395 3.64 -20.05 25.09
N ASP A 396 3.77 -21.36 24.84
CA ASP A 396 5.02 -21.96 24.37
C ASP A 396 4.87 -22.52 22.94
N GLY A 397 6.00 -22.66 22.24
CA GLY A 397 6.01 -23.18 20.86
C GLY A 397 5.56 -24.64 20.75
N ARG A 398 5.64 -25.44 21.82
CA ARG A 398 5.20 -26.84 21.81
C ARG A 398 3.68 -26.94 21.78
N MET A 399 2.98 -26.00 22.42
CA MET A 399 1.54 -25.85 22.35
C MET A 399 1.08 -25.58 20.91
N LEU A 400 1.88 -24.87 20.12
CA LEU A 400 1.59 -24.54 18.72
C LEU A 400 2.03 -25.64 17.73
N ALA A 401 2.94 -26.54 18.13
CA ALA A 401 3.40 -27.63 17.29
C ALA A 401 2.36 -28.77 17.15
N GLY A 402 1.52 -28.94 18.17
CA GLY A 402 0.48 -29.96 18.19
C GLY A 402 -0.70 -29.70 17.24
N ALA A 403 -1.52 -30.72 17.04
CA ALA A 403 -2.82 -30.55 16.39
C ALA A 403 -3.77 -29.81 17.34
N LEU A 404 -4.37 -28.73 16.85
CA LEU A 404 -5.30 -27.89 17.58
C LEU A 404 -6.64 -27.82 16.83
N PRO A 405 -7.78 -27.66 17.51
CA PRO A 405 -9.04 -27.35 16.85
C PRO A 405 -8.86 -26.17 15.88
N ALA A 406 -9.22 -26.39 14.62
CA ALA A 406 -8.98 -25.45 13.55
C ALA A 406 -10.20 -25.32 12.63
N ALA A 407 -10.45 -24.12 12.13
CA ALA A 407 -11.55 -23.86 11.22
C ALA A 407 -11.25 -22.67 10.32
N GLN A 408 -11.79 -22.73 9.09
CA GLN A 408 -11.83 -21.61 8.17
C GLN A 408 -12.92 -20.62 8.61
N TYR A 409 -12.66 -19.34 8.37
CA TYR A 409 -13.60 -18.26 8.65
C TYR A 409 -13.81 -17.38 7.42
N ARG A 410 -14.79 -16.47 7.50
CA ARG A 410 -15.01 -15.43 6.49
C ARG A 410 -14.42 -14.10 6.96
N PRO A 411 -13.72 -13.34 6.11
CA PRO A 411 -13.27 -12.00 6.45
C PRO A 411 -14.44 -11.13 6.93
N LEU A 412 -14.21 -10.31 7.97
CA LEU A 412 -15.24 -9.37 8.42
C LEU A 412 -15.31 -8.12 7.56
N LEU A 413 -16.52 -7.55 7.49
CA LEU A 413 -16.73 -6.21 6.97
C LEU A 413 -15.99 -5.20 7.86
N PRO A 414 -15.34 -4.20 7.28
CA PRO A 414 -14.61 -3.20 8.06
C PRO A 414 -15.60 -2.24 8.75
N GLU A 415 -15.57 -2.18 10.08
CA GLU A 415 -16.40 -1.25 10.86
C GLU A 415 -15.69 0.06 11.20
N SER A 416 -14.40 0.13 10.91
CA SER A 416 -13.56 1.31 11.06
C SER A 416 -12.72 1.50 9.80
N PRO A 417 -12.34 2.74 9.46
CA PRO A 417 -11.40 2.97 8.37
C PRO A 417 -10.11 2.18 8.60
N PRO A 418 -9.51 1.59 7.55
CA PRO A 418 -8.29 0.81 7.69
C PRO A 418 -7.18 1.69 8.31
N PRO A 419 -6.36 1.15 9.23
CA PRO A 419 -5.30 1.91 9.87
C PRO A 419 -4.25 2.36 8.85
N GLY A 420 -3.99 3.67 8.75
CA GLY A 420 -2.98 4.23 7.85
C GLY A 420 -2.88 5.76 7.95
N ASP A 421 -1.72 6.31 7.59
CA ASP A 421 -1.47 7.77 7.59
C ASP A 421 -2.06 8.41 6.33
N TRP A 422 -3.36 8.53 6.38
CA TRP A 422 -4.21 8.57 5.22
C TRP A 422 -4.40 9.99 4.69
N ALA A 423 -4.11 10.97 5.55
CA ALA A 423 -4.05 12.39 5.23
C ALA A 423 -2.95 12.72 4.21
N ALA A 424 -1.87 11.93 4.17
CA ALA A 424 -0.70 12.20 3.33
C ALA A 424 -0.91 11.93 1.82
N ARG A 425 -2.08 11.43 1.40
CA ARG A 425 -2.35 11.00 0.02
C ARG A 425 -3.55 11.66 -0.66
N SER A 426 -4.21 12.60 0.00
CA SER A 426 -5.36 13.34 -0.57
C SER A 426 -4.96 14.72 -1.05
N GLU A 427 -5.52 15.14 -2.18
CA GLU A 427 -5.22 16.43 -2.79
C GLU A 427 -5.62 17.58 -1.87
N PRO A 428 -4.80 18.63 -1.75
CA PRO A 428 -5.08 19.77 -0.87
C PRO A 428 -6.48 20.37 -1.02
N GLY A 429 -6.96 20.61 -2.25
CA GLY A 429 -8.30 21.15 -2.47
C GLY A 429 -9.42 20.22 -2.02
N ILE A 430 -9.33 18.92 -2.33
CA ILE A 430 -10.30 17.91 -1.85
C ILE A 430 -10.31 17.87 -0.32
N ARG A 431 -9.14 17.91 0.35
CA ARG A 431 -9.06 17.93 1.81
C ARG A 431 -9.77 19.14 2.41
N VAL A 432 -9.57 20.31 1.83
CA VAL A 432 -10.21 21.56 2.25
C VAL A 432 -11.73 21.48 2.06
N LEU A 433 -12.20 20.97 0.91
CA LEU A 433 -13.63 20.75 0.68
C LEU A 433 -14.23 19.80 1.71
N LEU A 434 -13.58 18.67 2.00
CA LEU A 434 -14.05 17.70 3.01
C LEU A 434 -14.10 18.30 4.42
N ALA A 435 -13.20 19.22 4.76
CA ALA A 435 -13.15 19.87 6.06
C ALA A 435 -14.25 20.93 6.26
N HIS A 436 -14.74 21.55 5.18
CA HIS A 436 -15.69 22.66 5.23
C HIS A 436 -17.09 22.34 4.66
N ALA A 437 -17.25 21.20 3.97
CA ALA A 437 -18.53 20.82 3.38
C ALA A 437 -19.62 20.58 4.45
N PRO A 438 -20.83 21.15 4.28
CA PRO A 438 -21.97 20.80 5.14
C PRO A 438 -22.29 19.31 5.04
N GLU A 439 -22.51 18.66 6.18
CA GLU A 439 -22.74 17.20 6.27
C GLU A 439 -23.81 16.68 5.28
N PRO A 440 -24.99 17.33 5.11
CA PRO A 440 -26.01 16.84 4.17
C PRO A 440 -25.55 16.87 2.71
N ARG A 441 -24.78 17.88 2.31
CA ARG A 441 -24.22 17.98 0.95
C ARG A 441 -23.14 16.95 0.72
N LEU A 442 -22.22 16.82 1.68
CA LEU A 442 -21.18 15.80 1.64
C LEU A 442 -21.79 14.40 1.54
N ARG A 443 -22.85 14.12 2.31
CA ARG A 443 -23.58 12.86 2.24
C ARG A 443 -24.14 12.60 0.85
N SER A 444 -24.87 13.56 0.29
CA SER A 444 -25.46 13.45 -1.05
C SER A 444 -24.39 13.19 -2.11
N ALA A 445 -23.29 13.93 -2.06
CA ALA A 445 -22.18 13.76 -2.99
C ALA A 445 -21.53 12.38 -2.88
N LEU A 446 -21.24 11.92 -1.66
CA LEU A 446 -20.64 10.60 -1.45
C LEU A 446 -21.58 9.45 -1.83
N VAL A 447 -22.89 9.59 -1.64
CA VAL A 447 -23.86 8.60 -2.14
C VAL A 447 -23.85 8.55 -3.67
N ALA A 448 -23.81 9.69 -4.35
CA ALA A 448 -23.69 9.74 -5.81
C ALA A 448 -22.40 9.04 -6.29
N GLN A 449 -21.27 9.33 -5.63
CA GLN A 449 -19.98 8.70 -5.92
C GLN A 449 -19.99 7.19 -5.65
N ALA A 450 -20.64 6.75 -4.57
CA ALA A 450 -20.82 5.33 -4.25
C ALA A 450 -21.66 4.59 -5.30
N ARG A 451 -22.70 5.21 -5.85
CA ARG A 451 -23.49 4.63 -6.94
C ARG A 451 -22.67 4.50 -8.21
N ARG A 452 -21.92 5.54 -8.59
CA ARG A 452 -21.00 5.46 -9.74
C ARG A 452 -19.97 4.34 -9.54
N LEU A 453 -19.38 4.23 -8.35
CA LEU A 453 -18.45 3.16 -8.00
C LEU A 453 -19.09 1.77 -8.10
N ALA A 454 -20.33 1.63 -7.64
CA ALA A 454 -21.08 0.37 -7.76
C ALA A 454 -21.27 -0.01 -9.23
N THR A 455 -21.68 0.93 -10.10
CA THR A 455 -21.79 0.70 -11.54
C THR A 455 -20.43 0.39 -12.19
N GLU A 456 -19.38 1.14 -11.86
CA GLU A 456 -18.01 0.92 -12.36
C GLU A 456 -17.47 -0.49 -12.03
N THR A 457 -17.96 -1.10 -10.95
CA THR A 457 -17.50 -2.42 -10.48
C THR A 457 -18.52 -3.55 -10.71
N GLY A 458 -19.70 -3.22 -11.24
CA GLY A 458 -20.81 -4.15 -11.48
C GLY A 458 -21.47 -4.65 -10.19
N LEU A 459 -21.48 -3.82 -9.15
CA LEU A 459 -22.17 -4.08 -7.87
C LEU A 459 -23.58 -3.44 -7.82
N ASP A 460 -23.91 -2.59 -8.78
CA ASP A 460 -25.24 -1.96 -8.92
C ASP A 460 -26.37 -2.94 -9.28
N GLY A 461 -26.03 -4.17 -9.70
CA GLY A 461 -26.98 -5.26 -9.88
C GLY A 461 -27.53 -5.87 -8.59
N TYR A 462 -27.01 -5.51 -7.41
CA TYR A 462 -27.47 -6.02 -6.12
C TYR A 462 -28.53 -5.09 -5.50
N PRO A 463 -29.83 -5.46 -5.47
CA PRO A 463 -30.88 -4.61 -4.93
C PRO A 463 -30.67 -4.26 -3.46
N GLU A 464 -30.11 -5.18 -2.66
CA GLU A 464 -29.77 -4.97 -1.26
C GLU A 464 -28.73 -3.84 -1.05
N LEU A 465 -27.87 -3.59 -2.03
CA LEU A 465 -26.90 -2.49 -2.01
C LEU A 465 -27.53 -1.17 -2.46
N ALA A 466 -28.42 -1.22 -3.46
CA ALA A 466 -29.15 -0.05 -3.91
C ALA A 466 -30.05 0.52 -2.80
N GLU A 467 -30.79 -0.35 -2.09
CA GLU A 467 -31.63 0.03 -0.95
C GLU A 467 -30.80 0.65 0.18
N ALA A 468 -29.63 0.07 0.49
CA ALA A 468 -28.69 0.61 1.47
C ALA A 468 -28.30 2.07 1.16
N LEU A 469 -27.97 2.34 -0.10
CA LEU A 469 -27.57 3.66 -0.57
C LEU A 469 -28.76 4.64 -0.66
N ASP A 470 -29.97 4.16 -0.95
CA ASP A 470 -31.20 4.97 -0.93
C ASP A 470 -31.49 5.46 0.49
N ARG A 471 -31.43 4.56 1.48
CA ARG A 471 -31.61 4.91 2.90
C ARG A 471 -30.55 5.90 3.37
N MET A 472 -29.28 5.68 3.01
CA MET A 472 -28.19 6.61 3.31
C MET A 472 -28.44 8.00 2.70
N ALA A 473 -29.00 8.09 1.49
CA ALA A 473 -29.32 9.36 0.85
C ALA A 473 -30.34 10.19 1.67
N THR A 474 -31.29 9.52 2.32
CA THR A 474 -32.30 10.17 3.17
C THR A 474 -31.78 10.60 4.56
N GLY A 475 -30.52 10.29 4.88
CA GLY A 475 -29.88 10.62 6.15
C GLY A 475 -30.16 9.64 7.28
N GLU A 476 -30.75 8.49 6.98
CA GLU A 476 -30.93 7.41 7.95
C GLU A 476 -29.57 6.80 8.30
N ARG A 477 -29.20 6.81 9.58
CA ARG A 477 -28.02 6.09 10.06
C ARG A 477 -28.39 4.62 10.21
N TRP A 478 -27.87 3.80 9.31
CA TRP A 478 -28.14 2.37 9.28
C TRP A 478 -26.84 1.57 9.28
N ARG A 479 -26.75 0.57 10.15
CA ARG A 479 -25.64 -0.38 10.18
C ARG A 479 -26.09 -1.64 9.45
N ILE A 480 -25.25 -2.13 8.54
CA ILE A 480 -25.46 -3.42 7.90
C ILE A 480 -25.28 -4.49 8.96
N ASP A 481 -26.33 -5.26 9.21
CA ASP A 481 -26.26 -6.50 10.00
C ASP A 481 -25.48 -7.54 9.18
N GLU A 482 -24.51 -8.22 9.80
CA GLU A 482 -23.65 -9.23 9.15
C GLU A 482 -24.49 -10.36 8.52
N ASP A 483 -25.60 -10.71 9.17
CA ASP A 483 -26.48 -11.80 8.73
C ASP A 483 -27.61 -11.31 7.81
N SER A 484 -27.72 -9.99 7.58
CA SER A 484 -28.66 -9.46 6.59
C SER A 484 -28.28 -9.87 5.17
N PRO A 485 -29.22 -9.88 4.20
CA PRO A 485 -28.89 -10.14 2.80
C PRO A 485 -27.74 -9.25 2.26
N CYS A 486 -27.70 -7.97 2.67
CA CYS A 486 -26.63 -7.04 2.31
C CYS A 486 -25.28 -7.44 2.94
N GLY A 487 -25.27 -7.77 4.23
CA GLY A 487 -24.07 -8.24 4.94
C GLY A 487 -23.50 -9.50 4.30
N LEU A 488 -24.34 -10.52 4.11
CA LEU A 488 -23.95 -11.79 3.49
C LEU A 488 -23.37 -11.60 2.09
N ARG A 489 -23.97 -10.72 1.27
CA ARG A 489 -23.47 -10.40 -0.07
C ARG A 489 -22.07 -9.78 -0.03
N MET A 490 -21.86 -8.81 0.87
CA MET A 490 -20.59 -8.12 0.99
C MET A 490 -19.49 -9.07 1.50
N HIS A 491 -19.80 -9.94 2.47
CA HIS A 491 -18.87 -10.98 2.93
C HIS A 491 -18.51 -11.97 1.81
N GLU A 492 -19.47 -12.32 0.96
CA GLU A 492 -19.22 -13.17 -0.21
C GLU A 492 -18.24 -12.51 -1.18
N ILE A 493 -18.45 -11.24 -1.53
CA ILE A 493 -17.54 -10.49 -2.42
C ILE A 493 -16.12 -10.40 -1.84
N LEU A 494 -15.98 -10.14 -0.53
CA LEU A 494 -14.67 -10.11 0.12
C LEU A 494 -13.99 -11.48 0.10
N ALA A 495 -14.76 -12.56 0.29
CA ALA A 495 -14.23 -13.93 0.21
C ALA A 495 -13.80 -14.29 -1.23
N GLU A 496 -14.55 -13.88 -2.25
CA GLU A 496 -14.16 -14.04 -3.66
C GLU A 496 -12.88 -13.28 -3.97
N ALA A 497 -12.74 -12.05 -3.49
CA ALA A 497 -11.53 -11.26 -3.68
C ALA A 497 -10.31 -11.85 -2.98
N GLN A 498 -10.50 -12.44 -1.80
CA GLN A 498 -9.44 -13.17 -1.14
C GLN A 498 -9.03 -14.42 -1.93
N ALA A 499 -9.99 -15.21 -2.41
CA ALA A 499 -9.70 -16.38 -3.23
C ALA A 499 -8.96 -15.99 -4.52
N ALA A 500 -9.42 -14.93 -5.20
CA ALA A 500 -8.77 -14.39 -6.39
C ALA A 500 -7.34 -13.90 -6.13
N ARG A 501 -7.08 -13.28 -4.96
CA ARG A 501 -5.74 -12.78 -4.60
C ARG A 501 -4.71 -13.90 -4.45
N HIS A 502 -5.12 -15.06 -3.95
CA HIS A 502 -4.25 -16.20 -3.69
C HIS A 502 -4.26 -17.26 -4.79
N TRP A 503 -4.95 -16.99 -5.91
CA TRP A 503 -5.13 -17.94 -7.00
C TRP A 503 -3.83 -18.40 -7.65
N ASP A 504 -2.80 -17.55 -7.67
CA ASP A 504 -1.47 -17.87 -8.22
C ASP A 504 -0.61 -18.75 -7.28
N GLN A 505 -1.12 -19.12 -6.11
CA GLN A 505 -0.41 -20.02 -5.20
C GLN A 505 -0.46 -21.49 -5.63
N ASP A 506 -1.36 -21.87 -6.54
CA ASP A 506 -1.43 -23.21 -7.10
C ASP A 506 -1.18 -23.18 -8.62
N PRO A 507 0.06 -23.48 -9.07
CA PRO A 507 0.42 -23.44 -10.49
C PRO A 507 -0.42 -24.36 -11.38
N ARG A 508 -1.15 -25.34 -10.81
CA ARG A 508 -1.98 -26.28 -11.57
C ARG A 508 -3.30 -25.67 -12.04
N VAL A 509 -3.69 -24.53 -11.49
CA VAL A 509 -4.96 -23.85 -11.80
C VAL A 509 -4.79 -22.38 -12.14
N GLU A 510 -3.55 -21.88 -12.21
CA GLU A 510 -3.25 -20.48 -12.50
C GLU A 510 -3.90 -19.98 -13.79
N ASP A 511 -3.94 -20.84 -14.82
CA ASP A 511 -4.54 -20.58 -16.13
C ASP A 511 -6.08 -20.58 -16.14
N ARG A 512 -6.73 -21.05 -15.07
CA ARG A 512 -8.19 -21.12 -14.96
C ARG A 512 -8.84 -19.76 -14.66
N LEU A 513 -8.11 -18.80 -14.09
CA LEU A 513 -8.60 -17.46 -13.77
C LEU A 513 -7.62 -16.38 -14.23
N ASP A 514 -8.02 -15.55 -15.20
CA ASP A 514 -7.13 -14.56 -15.80
C ASP A 514 -6.77 -13.43 -14.82
N PRO A 515 -5.53 -12.89 -14.86
CA PRO A 515 -5.15 -11.69 -14.13
C PRO A 515 -6.15 -10.51 -14.14
N ALA A 516 -6.88 -10.25 -15.23
CA ALA A 516 -7.87 -9.16 -15.26
C ALA A 516 -9.12 -9.49 -14.42
N GLU A 517 -9.54 -10.77 -14.39
CA GLU A 517 -10.60 -11.26 -13.50
C GLU A 517 -10.17 -11.17 -12.03
N ARG A 518 -8.93 -11.58 -11.72
CA ARG A 518 -8.37 -11.45 -10.35
C ARG A 518 -8.37 -10.01 -9.87
N ALA A 519 -7.88 -9.11 -10.72
CA ALA A 519 -7.89 -7.68 -10.43
C ALA A 519 -9.31 -7.12 -10.27
N ALA A 520 -10.31 -7.68 -10.96
CA ALA A 520 -11.70 -7.24 -10.88
C ALA A 520 -12.34 -7.56 -9.54
N TRP A 521 -12.03 -8.72 -8.97
CA TRP A 521 -12.43 -9.04 -7.60
C TRP A 521 -11.75 -8.15 -6.57
N GLY A 522 -10.47 -7.84 -6.74
CA GLY A 522 -9.78 -6.87 -5.89
C GLY A 522 -10.45 -5.48 -5.91
N ARG A 523 -10.88 -5.00 -7.08
CA ARG A 523 -11.62 -3.73 -7.21
C ARG A 523 -13.01 -3.79 -6.59
N ARG A 524 -13.74 -4.91 -6.75
CA ARG A 524 -15.04 -5.11 -6.09
C ARG A 524 -14.92 -5.11 -4.57
N ALA A 525 -13.88 -5.74 -4.02
CA ALA A 525 -13.61 -5.65 -2.58
C ALA A 525 -13.33 -4.22 -2.13
N GLY A 526 -12.47 -3.47 -2.83
CA GLY A 526 -12.25 -2.05 -2.52
C GLY A 526 -13.53 -1.21 -2.58
N ALA A 527 -14.41 -1.48 -3.56
CA ALA A 527 -15.71 -0.82 -3.65
C ALA A 527 -16.63 -1.19 -2.47
N VAL A 528 -16.70 -2.47 -2.09
CA VAL A 528 -17.43 -2.91 -0.89
C VAL A 528 -16.91 -2.21 0.36
N GLU A 529 -15.59 -2.16 0.57
CA GLU A 529 -14.98 -1.47 1.71
C GLU A 529 -15.37 0.02 1.76
N GLY A 530 -15.33 0.71 0.62
CA GLY A 530 -15.73 2.12 0.54
C GLY A 530 -17.23 2.35 0.77
N ILE A 531 -18.09 1.48 0.24
CA ILE A 531 -19.55 1.62 0.39
C ILE A 531 -19.98 1.25 1.82
N VAL A 532 -19.45 0.16 2.39
CA VAL A 532 -19.66 -0.19 3.80
C VAL A 532 -19.17 0.93 4.70
N GLY A 533 -17.98 1.47 4.41
CA GLY A 533 -17.45 2.60 5.16
C GLY A 533 -18.36 3.82 5.09
N LEU A 534 -19.10 4.02 4.00
CA LEU A 534 -20.02 5.16 3.86
C LEU A 534 -21.21 5.02 4.82
N LEU A 535 -21.64 3.79 5.04
CA LEU A 535 -22.76 3.46 5.91
C LEU A 535 -22.36 3.45 7.39
N CYS A 536 -21.09 3.10 7.69
CA CYS A 536 -20.64 2.82 9.05
C CYS A 536 -19.71 3.88 9.66
N TRP A 537 -19.03 4.72 8.86
CA TRP A 537 -17.96 5.62 9.33
C TRP A 537 -18.35 7.11 9.23
N PRO A 538 -17.64 8.01 9.92
CA PRO A 538 -17.77 9.45 9.69
C PRO A 538 -17.50 9.84 8.23
N LEU A 539 -18.36 10.69 7.66
CA LEU A 539 -18.31 11.05 6.23
C LEU A 539 -16.94 11.56 5.75
N PRO A 540 -16.22 12.44 6.48
CA PRO A 540 -14.90 12.89 6.02
C PRO A 540 -13.87 11.76 5.94
N ALA A 541 -13.96 10.78 6.85
CA ALA A 541 -13.01 9.67 6.93
C ALA A 541 -13.22 8.66 5.78
N VAL A 542 -14.47 8.32 5.47
CA VAL A 542 -14.79 7.43 4.35
C VAL A 542 -14.61 8.12 3.00
N ALA A 543 -14.94 9.41 2.87
CA ALA A 543 -14.92 10.14 1.60
C ALA A 543 -13.64 9.86 0.81
N ARG A 544 -12.50 10.03 1.46
CA ARG A 544 -11.19 9.78 0.85
C ARG A 544 -10.98 8.33 0.44
N HIS A 545 -11.39 7.36 1.27
CA HIS A 545 -11.27 5.95 0.88
C HIS A 545 -12.14 5.66 -0.34
N LEU A 546 -13.44 5.99 -0.28
CA LEU A 546 -14.40 5.78 -1.36
C LEU A 546 -13.94 6.41 -2.69
N LEU A 547 -13.51 7.67 -2.67
CA LEU A 547 -13.08 8.40 -3.86
C LEU A 547 -11.85 7.76 -4.51
N THR A 548 -10.90 7.24 -3.74
CA THR A 548 -9.71 6.55 -4.29
C THR A 548 -9.99 5.18 -4.92
N GLN A 549 -11.20 4.65 -4.73
CA GLN A 549 -11.65 3.41 -5.38
C GLN A 549 -12.26 3.64 -6.75
N ARG A 550 -12.67 4.88 -7.08
CA ARG A 550 -13.25 5.24 -8.38
C ARG A 550 -12.32 4.82 -9.53
N LEU A 551 -12.93 4.30 -10.59
CA LEU A 551 -12.23 3.90 -11.82
C LEU A 551 -12.20 5.04 -12.85
N SER A 552 -13.15 5.98 -12.77
CA SER A 552 -13.15 7.18 -13.60
C SER A 552 -11.91 8.04 -13.32
N PRO A 553 -11.13 8.46 -14.34
CA PRO A 553 -10.03 9.40 -14.16
C PRO A 553 -10.51 10.81 -13.75
N ASP A 554 -11.78 11.12 -14.03
CA ASP A 554 -12.40 12.43 -13.79
C ASP A 554 -13.15 12.50 -12.45
N TRP A 555 -12.96 11.50 -11.58
CA TRP A 555 -13.67 11.38 -10.30
C TRP A 555 -13.61 12.66 -9.45
N ARG A 556 -12.52 13.45 -9.54
CA ARG A 556 -12.38 14.72 -8.80
C ARG A 556 -13.41 15.76 -9.27
N ALA A 557 -13.49 15.96 -10.58
CA ALA A 557 -14.43 16.90 -11.18
C ALA A 557 -15.87 16.45 -10.93
N GLU A 558 -16.15 15.15 -11.06
CA GLU A 558 -17.45 14.57 -10.74
C GLU A 558 -17.83 14.78 -9.26
N PHE A 559 -16.90 14.55 -8.34
CA PHE A 559 -17.14 14.75 -6.90
C PHE A 559 -17.42 16.23 -6.57
N VAL A 560 -16.63 17.15 -7.12
CA VAL A 560 -16.86 18.60 -6.92
C VAL A 560 -18.21 19.02 -7.51
N ALA A 561 -18.59 18.49 -8.67
CA ALA A 561 -19.88 18.75 -9.27
C ALA A 561 -21.04 18.21 -8.40
N ASP A 562 -20.91 16.98 -7.89
CA ASP A 562 -21.90 16.35 -7.00
C ASP A 562 -22.00 17.08 -5.63
N LEU A 563 -20.88 17.63 -5.13
CA LEU A 563 -20.82 18.39 -3.89
C LEU A 563 -21.42 19.80 -4.02
N GLY A 564 -21.26 20.41 -5.19
CA GLY A 564 -21.63 21.79 -5.46
C GLY A 564 -20.76 22.81 -4.70
N PRO A 565 -21.16 24.09 -4.69
CA PRO A 565 -20.36 25.15 -4.07
C PRO A 565 -20.24 24.98 -2.56
N VAL A 566 -19.02 25.04 -2.04
CA VAL A 566 -18.69 25.00 -0.60
C VAL A 566 -18.04 26.32 -0.21
N THR A 567 -18.52 26.92 0.89
CA THR A 567 -17.88 28.12 1.45
C THR A 567 -16.60 27.70 2.18
N VAL A 568 -15.46 28.10 1.64
CA VAL A 568 -14.14 27.80 2.17
C VAL A 568 -13.45 29.11 2.55
N PRO A 569 -12.77 29.20 3.72
CA PRO A 569 -11.95 30.36 4.04
C PRO A 569 -10.84 30.55 3.00
N GLY A 570 -10.64 31.77 2.51
CA GLY A 570 -9.68 32.05 1.44
C GLY A 570 -8.23 31.65 1.76
N THR A 571 -7.88 31.52 3.05
CA THR A 571 -6.55 31.11 3.52
C THR A 571 -6.41 29.60 3.76
N ALA A 572 -7.51 28.84 3.79
CA ALA A 572 -7.49 27.44 4.25
C ALA A 572 -6.55 26.55 3.42
N LEU A 573 -6.52 26.74 2.10
CA LEU A 573 -5.61 26.01 1.21
C LEU A 573 -4.14 26.38 1.47
N GLN A 574 -3.85 27.67 1.67
CA GLN A 574 -2.49 28.16 1.91
C GLN A 574 -1.96 27.67 3.26
N GLU A 575 -2.80 27.71 4.30
CA GLU A 575 -2.49 27.19 5.64
C GLU A 575 -2.19 25.69 5.60
N LEU A 576 -3.00 24.91 4.88
CA LEU A 576 -2.80 23.47 4.69
C LEU A 576 -1.46 23.17 4.00
N LEU A 577 -1.18 23.88 2.90
CA LEU A 577 0.07 23.71 2.14
C LEU A 577 1.30 24.12 2.97
N ALA A 578 1.20 25.20 3.75
CA ALA A 578 2.29 25.65 4.64
C ALA A 578 2.58 24.62 5.74
N ALA A 579 1.54 23.99 6.31
CA ALA A 579 1.68 22.92 7.30
C ALA A 579 2.40 21.69 6.72
N GLU A 580 2.13 21.32 5.46
CA GLU A 580 2.81 20.21 4.79
C GLU A 580 4.30 20.47 4.58
N VAL A 581 4.68 21.69 4.18
CA VAL A 581 6.09 22.08 3.98
C VAL A 581 6.86 22.08 5.30
N GLY A 582 6.23 22.49 6.41
CA GLY A 582 6.83 22.49 7.75
C GLY A 582 7.12 21.09 8.31
N THR A 583 6.44 20.05 7.81
CA THR A 583 6.64 18.66 8.27
C THR A 583 7.78 17.89 7.56
N GLY A 584 8.44 18.51 6.57
CA GLY A 584 9.52 17.88 5.81
C GLY A 584 9.00 16.80 4.86
N GLY A 585 9.16 17.00 3.55
CA GLY A 585 8.58 16.21 2.45
C GLY A 585 9.04 14.75 2.32
N SER A 586 9.19 14.01 3.39
CA SER A 586 9.31 12.56 3.41
C SER A 586 8.21 12.02 4.31
N THR A 587 7.26 11.28 3.74
CA THR A 587 6.31 10.52 4.56
C THR A 587 7.08 9.66 5.57
N PRO A 588 6.60 9.44 6.80
CA PRO A 588 7.25 8.56 7.78
C PRO A 588 7.53 7.16 7.22
N ALA A 589 6.66 6.68 6.31
CA ALA A 589 6.85 5.45 5.55
C ALA A 589 8.05 5.49 4.58
N LEU A 590 8.36 6.65 4.00
CA LEU A 590 9.56 6.89 3.21
C LEU A 590 10.80 6.84 4.09
N ARG A 591 10.75 7.50 5.26
CA ARG A 591 11.84 7.49 6.25
C ARG A 591 12.11 6.07 6.76
N ALA A 592 11.07 5.29 7.05
CA ALA A 592 11.17 3.90 7.46
C ALA A 592 11.65 2.97 6.33
N SER A 593 11.32 3.23 5.07
CA SER A 593 11.90 2.51 3.92
C SER A 593 13.38 2.87 3.71
N LEU A 594 13.75 4.14 3.94
CA LEU A 594 15.13 4.63 3.88
C LEU A 594 15.99 4.05 5.02
N GLU A 595 15.42 3.88 6.22
CA GLU A 595 16.07 3.21 7.35
C GLU A 595 16.20 1.70 7.14
N ARG A 596 15.17 1.02 6.62
CA ARG A 596 15.23 -0.41 6.26
C ARG A 596 16.29 -0.70 5.18
N ALA A 597 16.49 0.19 4.23
CA ALA A 597 17.55 0.07 3.23
C ALA A 597 18.96 0.26 3.84
N ARG A 598 19.10 1.11 4.87
CA ARG A 598 20.38 1.29 5.60
C ARG A 598 20.72 0.10 6.50
N LEU A 599 19.73 -0.57 7.08
CA LEU A 599 19.89 -1.71 7.99
C LEU A 599 20.23 -3.04 7.27
N ARG A 600 19.99 -3.15 5.96
CA ARG A 600 20.42 -4.30 5.13
C ARG A 600 21.93 -4.32 4.79
N LYS A 601 22.78 -3.63 5.56
CA LYS A 601 24.24 -3.85 5.48
C LYS A 601 24.54 -5.22 6.12
N PRO A 602 25.13 -6.20 5.40
CA PRO A 602 25.71 -7.35 6.09
C PRO A 602 26.83 -6.86 7.01
N ARG A 603 26.74 -7.17 8.31
CA ARG A 603 27.83 -6.98 9.27
C ARG A 603 29.06 -7.68 8.68
N ARG A 604 30.15 -6.92 8.48
CA ARG A 604 31.46 -7.48 8.14
C ARG A 604 31.84 -8.44 9.26
N THR A 605 31.88 -9.73 8.97
CA THR A 605 32.66 -10.68 9.77
C THR A 605 34.12 -10.26 9.61
N ALA A 606 34.72 -9.76 10.68
CA ALA A 606 36.16 -9.62 10.76
C ALA A 606 36.77 -11.02 10.84
N GLY A 607 37.54 -11.37 9.81
CA GLY A 607 38.44 -12.52 9.74
C GLY A 607 39.69 -12.07 9.00
#